data_AF-A0A0B6Y9Y8-F1
#
_entry.id   AF-A0A0B6Y9Y8-F1
#
_cell.length_a   1.000
_cell.length_b   1.000
_cell.length_c   1.000
_cell.angle_alpha   90.00
_cell.angle_beta   90.00
_cell.angle_gamma   90.00
#
_symmetry.space_group_name_H-M   'P 1'
#
loop_
_entity.id
_entity.type
_entity.pdbx_description
1 polymer ?
#
loop_
_entity_poly.entity_id
_entity_poly.type
_entity_poly.pdbx_seq_one_letter_code
_entity_poly.pdbx_strand_id
1 'polypeptide(L)' 'GNPNAVGFEPQTHDDGSLEVIGFTYSSLATLYVGGHGERLMQCREVRLTTYKSMPMQVDGEPCRLRPSHVNITFRNQANM' A
#
# COMPACT_ATOMS: atom_id res chain seq x y z
N GLY A 1 -3.45 -12.78 -1.45
CA GLY A 1 -2.22 -13.17 -0.74
C GLY A 1 -2.56 -13.65 0.65
N ASN A 2 -1.65 -14.41 1.25
CA ASN A 2 -1.73 -14.77 2.66
C ASN A 2 -1.20 -13.59 3.49
N PRO A 3 -1.94 -13.01 4.45
CA PRO A 3 -1.41 -11.99 5.35
C PRO A 3 -0.20 -12.50 6.15
N ASN A 4 -0.12 -13.82 6.39
CA ASN A 4 1.00 -14.50 7.06
C ASN A 4 2.00 -15.12 6.06
N ALA A 5 2.21 -14.48 4.91
CA ALA A 5 3.20 -14.96 3.95
C ALA A 5 4.61 -15.02 4.59
N VAL A 6 5.32 -16.12 4.36
CA VAL A 6 6.68 -16.34 4.86
C VAL A 6 7.61 -15.26 4.30
N GLY A 7 8.47 -14.68 5.14
CA GLY A 7 9.40 -13.63 4.76
C GLY A 7 8.94 -12.21 5.12
N PHE A 8 7.82 -12.09 5.81
CA PHE A 8 7.29 -10.81 6.28
C PHE A 8 6.82 -10.91 7.73
N GLU A 9 6.95 -9.81 8.46
CA GLU A 9 6.38 -9.71 9.79
C GLU A 9 4.85 -9.54 9.71
N PRO A 10 4.12 -9.85 10.80
CA PRO A 10 2.69 -9.54 10.91
C PRO A 10 2.41 -8.06 10.65
N GLN A 11 1.31 -7.75 9.98
CA GLN A 11 0.87 -6.37 9.78
C GLN A 11 0.55 -5.75 11.14
N THR A 12 1.18 -4.62 11.43
CA THR A 12 0.80 -3.75 12.55
C THR A 12 0.93 -2.28 12.15
N HIS A 13 0.26 -1.40 12.88
CA HIS A 13 0.19 0.04 12.57
C HIS A 13 1.23 0.87 13.34
N ASP A 14 1.89 0.25 14.31
CA ASP A 14 2.79 0.89 15.28
C ASP A 14 4.25 0.39 15.20
N ASP A 15 4.59 -0.50 14.25
CA ASP A 15 5.97 -0.95 14.01
C ASP A 15 6.79 0.01 13.15
N GLY A 16 6.16 1.07 12.63
CA GLY A 16 6.78 2.02 11.71
C GLY A 16 7.08 1.43 10.33
N SER A 17 6.45 0.31 9.97
CA SER A 17 6.57 -0.31 8.65
C SER A 17 5.35 0.03 7.79
N LEU A 18 5.62 0.22 6.50
CA LEU A 18 4.65 0.30 5.42
C LEU A 18 4.56 -1.07 4.74
N GLU A 19 3.34 -1.52 4.49
CA GLU A 19 3.09 -2.67 3.65
C GLU A 19 2.79 -2.26 2.22
N VAL A 20 3.52 -2.83 1.27
CA VAL A 20 3.28 -2.61 -0.16
C VAL A 20 2.61 -3.85 -0.74
N ILE A 21 1.38 -3.67 -1.18
CA ILE A 21 0.54 -4.73 -1.71
C ILE A 21 0.24 -4.47 -3.19
N GLY A 22 0.48 -5.48 -4.03
CA GLY A 22 0.17 -5.47 -5.46
C GLY A 22 -1.02 -6.38 -5.78
N PHE A 23 -1.75 -6.07 -6.84
CA PHE A 23 -2.79 -6.95 -7.38
C PHE A 23 -2.91 -6.74 -8.89
N THR A 24 -3.22 -7.82 -9.60
CA THR A 24 -3.60 -7.78 -11.00
C THR A 24 -5.08 -7.43 -11.12
N TYR A 25 -5.52 -7.03 -12.32
CA TYR A 25 -6.95 -6.87 -12.57
C TYR A 25 -7.75 -8.15 -12.30
N SER A 26 -7.16 -9.32 -12.59
CA SER A 26 -7.79 -10.62 -12.30
C SER A 26 -7.91 -10.90 -10.80
N SER A 27 -6.98 -10.42 -9.96
CA SER A 27 -7.04 -10.61 -8.51
C SER A 27 -7.80 -9.50 -7.77
N LEU A 28 -8.30 -8.47 -8.47
CA LEU A 28 -9.12 -7.42 -7.89
C LEU A 28 -10.44 -7.97 -7.34
N ALA A 29 -11.06 -8.91 -8.05
CA ALA A 29 -12.32 -9.55 -7.61
C ALA A 29 -12.18 -10.21 -6.23
N THR A 30 -11.01 -10.78 -5.95
CA THR A 30 -10.73 -11.45 -4.69
C THR A 30 -10.75 -10.48 -3.50
N LEU A 31 -10.43 -9.20 -3.70
CA LEU A 31 -10.50 -8.18 -2.65
C LEU A 31 -11.94 -7.96 -2.15
N TYR A 32 -12.94 -8.10 -3.03
CA TYR A 32 -14.35 -7.90 -2.67
C TYR A 32 -14.95 -9.01 -1.80
N VAL A 33 -14.33 -10.19 -1.79
CA VAL A 33 -14.74 -11.34 -0.97
C VAL A 33 -13.85 -11.54 0.26
N GLY A 34 -13.08 -10.51 0.65
CA GLY A 34 -12.19 -10.56 1.81
C GLY A 34 -10.82 -11.18 1.54
N GLY A 35 -10.45 -11.38 0.28
CA GLY A 35 -9.07 -11.74 -0.09
C GLY A 35 -8.11 -10.56 0.09
N HIS A 36 -6.83 -10.86 0.24
CA HIS A 36 -5.77 -9.85 0.26
C HIS A 36 -5.06 -9.78 -1.10
N GLY A 37 -4.37 -8.67 -1.40
CA GLY A 37 -3.45 -8.63 -2.54
C GLY A 37 -2.18 -9.47 -2.28
N GLU A 38 -1.23 -9.39 -3.21
CA GLU A 38 0.11 -9.97 -3.07
C GLU A 38 1.01 -9.02 -2.27
N ARG A 39 1.67 -9.51 -1.21
CA ARG A 39 2.62 -8.70 -0.42
C ARG A 39 3.93 -8.62 -1.19
N LEU A 40 4.28 -7.43 -1.67
CA LEU A 40 5.48 -7.20 -2.47
C LEU A 40 6.68 -6.86 -1.59
N MET A 41 6.48 -6.02 -0.57
CA MET A 41 7.53 -5.61 0.37
C MET A 41 6.95 -5.06 1.68
N GLN A 42 7.75 -5.08 2.75
CA GLN A 42 7.52 -4.39 4.01
C GLN A 42 8.75 -3.49 4.28
N CYS A 43 8.55 -2.19 4.48
CA CYS A 43 9.66 -1.21 4.52
C CYS A 43 9.28 0.09 5.24
N ARG A 44 10.25 0.95 5.55
CA ARG A 44 9.98 2.23 6.24
C ARG A 44 9.69 3.43 5.32
N GLU A 45 10.12 3.31 4.06
CA GLU A 45 10.00 4.36 3.06
C GLU A 45 9.71 3.75 1.69
N VAL A 46 8.76 4.35 0.97
CA VAL A 46 8.43 4.00 -0.41
C VAL A 46 8.66 5.21 -1.30
N ARG A 47 9.45 5.03 -2.35
CA ARG A 47 9.61 6.01 -3.43
C ARG A 47 8.91 5.50 -4.69
N LEU A 48 7.77 6.10 -5.01
CA LEU A 48 6.90 5.73 -6.13
C LEU A 48 7.02 6.75 -7.26
N THR A 49 7.37 6.29 -8.47
CA THR A 49 7.32 7.11 -9.69
C THR A 49 6.13 6.71 -10.54
N THR A 50 5.30 7.69 -10.91
CA THR A 50 4.18 7.51 -11.82
C THR A 50 4.43 8.30 -13.10
N TYR A 51 4.23 7.67 -14.25
CA TYR A 51 4.47 8.27 -15.57
C TYR A 51 3.20 8.73 -16.29
N LYS A 52 2.03 8.37 -15.75
CA LYS A 52 0.71 8.69 -16.30
C LYS A 52 -0.19 9.21 -15.20
N SER A 53 -1.18 10.02 -15.57
CA SER A 53 -2.20 10.39 -14.60
C SER A 53 -3.06 9.18 -14.26
N MET A 54 -3.34 8.99 -12.97
CA MET A 54 -4.10 7.85 -12.47
C MET A 54 -5.00 8.24 -11.29
N PRO A 55 -6.14 7.55 -11.10
CA PRO A 55 -6.91 7.67 -9.88
C PRO A 55 -6.10 7.13 -8.70
N MET A 56 -6.16 7.83 -7.58
CA MET A 56 -5.53 7.46 -6.30
C MET A 56 -6.54 7.75 -5.19
N GLN A 57 -6.39 7.08 -4.06
CA GLN A 57 -7.16 7.35 -2.85
C GLN A 57 -6.19 7.49 -1.68
N VAL A 58 -6.37 8.51 -0.85
CA VAL A 58 -5.55 8.77 0.34
C VAL A 58 -6.51 8.99 1.51
N ASP A 59 -6.38 8.21 2.57
CA ASP A 59 -7.22 8.28 3.77
C ASP A 59 -8.74 8.29 3.50
N GLY A 60 -9.17 7.57 2.45
CA GLY A 60 -10.57 7.53 2.03
C GLY A 60 -10.91 8.50 0.90
N GLU A 61 -10.14 9.57 0.72
CA GLU A 61 -10.46 10.64 -0.23
C GLU A 61 -9.93 10.34 -1.64
N PRO A 62 -10.79 10.35 -2.68
CA PRO A 62 -10.36 10.14 -4.05
C PRO A 62 -9.63 11.37 -4.59
N CYS A 63 -8.51 11.15 -5.27
CA CYS A 63 -7.76 12.19 -5.97
C CYS A 63 -7.26 11.70 -7.33
N ARG A 64 -6.95 12.65 -8.22
CA ARG A 64 -6.29 12.37 -9.50
C ARG A 64 -4.83 12.72 -9.38
N LEU A 65 -3.97 11.71 -9.30
CA LEU A 65 -2.52 11.90 -9.30
C LEU A 65 -2.06 12.21 -10.74
N ARG A 66 -1.33 13.30 -10.93
CA ARG A 66 -0.58 13.58 -12.17
C ARG A 66 0.72 12.78 -12.17
N PRO A 67 1.44 12.61 -13.30
CA PRO A 67 2.79 12.03 -13.27
C PRO A 67 3.64 12.70 -12.20
N SER A 68 4.12 11.92 -11.24
CA SER A 68 4.70 12.41 -9.99
C SER A 68 5.75 11.45 -9.42
N HIS A 69 6.66 12.01 -8.64
CA HIS A 69 7.50 11.27 -7.70
C HIS A 69 6.89 11.44 -6.31
N VAL A 70 6.43 10.35 -5.71
CA VAL A 70 5.77 10.33 -4.40
C VAL A 70 6.70 9.64 -3.41
N ASN A 71 7.03 10.32 -2.32
CA ASN A 71 7.77 9.76 -1.21
C ASN A 71 6.80 9.53 -0.05
N ILE A 72 6.62 8.27 0.33
CA ILE A 72 5.75 7.86 1.44
C ILE A 72 6.66 7.41 2.58
N THR A 73 6.56 8.08 3.71
CA THR A 73 7.36 7.80 4.91
C THR A 73 6.44 7.79 6.12
N PHE A 74 6.67 6.88 7.06
CA PHE A 74 6.02 6.94 8.36
C PHE A 74 6.49 8.20 9.12
N ARG A 75 5.56 9.08 9.52
CA ARG A 75 5.89 10.33 10.23
C ARG A 75 5.39 10.43 11.66
N ASN A 76 4.78 9.37 12.19
CA ASN A 76 4.29 9.26 13.57
C ASN A 76 3.70 10.56 14.17
N GLN A 77 2.88 11.28 13.38
CA GLN A 77 2.31 12.57 13.82
C GLN A 77 0.99 12.41 14.57
N ALA A 78 0.42 11.20 14.58
CA ALA A 78 -0.73 10.87 15.38
C ALA A 78 -0.25 10.20 16.68
N ASN A 79 -0.22 10.97 17.78
CA ASN A 79 -0.29 10.35 19.10
C ASN A 79 -1.69 9.74 19.19
N MET A 80 -1.76 8.41 19.29
CA MET A 80 -2.99 7.74 19.69
C MET A 80 -3.10 7.70 21.21
#